data_AF-A0A523MLB1-F1
#
_entry.id   AF-A0A523MLB1-F1
#
_cell.length_a   1.000
_cell.length_b   1.000
_cell.length_c   1.000
_cell.angle_alpha   90.00
_cell.angle_beta   90.00
_cell.angle_gamma   90.00
#
_symmetry.space_group_name_H-M   'P 1'
#
loop_
_entity.id
_entity.type
_entity.pdbx_description
1 polymer ?
#
loop_
_entity_poly.entity_id
_entity_poly.type
_entity_poly.pdbx_seq_one_letter_code
_entity_poly.pdbx_strand_id
1 'polypeptide(L)'
;MRSLVVDKIASVALANDIGREARISPDIPCEEGILVAVEVLNNKSRYNTLELTSGRMAQVKRGDIIVGALGHRKALFGYSGHIPEKLLVGDVIQLLNLGGVMGICDSINPNQGQPFDCRVLGVVLEFPYLGERIGVPARVGTQTQTESLPLDVGGVPVVAFAGTCMDSGKTAAACAVISRFRHNGLTVDAFKSTGVALRRDILA
;
A
#
# COMPACT_ATOMS: atom_id res chain seq x y z
N MET A 1 12.45 15.38 15.61
CA MET A 1 11.10 15.52 15.00
C MET A 1 11.01 16.83 14.24
N ARG A 2 10.50 16.82 13.01
CA ARG A 2 10.31 18.00 12.15
C ARG A 2 8.91 17.96 11.52
N SER A 3 8.30 19.12 11.24
CA SER A 3 7.08 19.22 10.42
C SER A 3 7.39 19.35 8.94
N LEU A 4 6.53 18.77 8.11
CA LEU A 4 6.50 19.03 6.68
C LEU A 4 5.06 19.07 6.17
N VAL A 5 4.86 19.72 5.02
CA VAL A 5 3.60 19.72 4.29
C VAL A 5 3.64 18.62 3.24
N VAL A 6 2.68 17.70 3.30
CA VAL A 6 2.53 16.60 2.35
C VAL A 6 1.65 17.06 1.19
N ASP A 7 2.06 16.75 -0.04
CA ASP A 7 1.25 17.01 -1.24
C ASP A 7 0.24 15.89 -1.49
N LYS A 8 0.64 14.63 -1.23
CA LYS A 8 -0.18 13.45 -1.49
C LYS A 8 -0.01 12.38 -0.42
N ILE A 9 -1.12 11.81 0.04
CA ILE A 9 -1.14 10.68 0.96
C ILE A 9 -1.70 9.49 0.19
N ALA A 10 -0.89 8.45 0.06
CA ALA A 10 -1.27 7.27 -0.70
C ALA A 10 -2.33 6.44 0.02
N SER A 11 -3.13 5.70 -0.73
CA SER A 11 -4.22 4.86 -0.21
C SER A 11 -3.78 3.75 0.74
N VAL A 12 -2.50 3.36 0.70
CA VAL A 12 -1.91 2.46 1.70
C VAL A 12 -2.08 2.98 3.13
N ALA A 13 -2.04 4.30 3.31
CA ALA A 13 -2.14 4.97 4.61
C ALA A 13 -3.58 5.36 4.99
N LEU A 14 -4.61 4.83 4.30
CA LEU A 14 -6.01 5.19 4.55
C LEU A 14 -6.47 5.00 5.99
N ALA A 15 -5.95 3.98 6.68
CA ALA A 15 -6.34 3.66 8.05
C ALA A 15 -5.71 4.60 9.08
N ASN A 16 -4.80 5.48 8.66
CA ASN A 16 -4.08 6.41 9.51
C ASN A 16 -4.66 7.82 9.32
N ASP A 17 -4.89 8.53 10.42
CA ASP A 17 -5.39 9.91 10.40
C ASP A 17 -4.25 10.90 10.12
N ILE A 18 -3.63 10.79 8.95
CA ILE A 18 -2.52 11.63 8.53
C ILE A 18 -3.08 12.89 7.87
N GLY A 19 -2.88 14.02 8.54
CA GLY A 19 -3.19 15.34 8.00
C GLY A 19 -2.20 15.80 6.94
N ARG A 20 -2.53 16.95 6.32
CA ARG A 20 -1.65 17.60 5.34
C ARG A 20 -0.32 18.04 5.94
N GLU A 21 -0.29 18.39 7.22
CA GLU A 21 0.93 18.59 7.97
C GLU A 21 1.28 17.32 8.74
N ALA A 22 2.43 16.72 8.38
CA ALA A 22 2.92 15.51 9.02
C ALA A 22 4.15 15.82 9.88
N ARG A 23 4.26 15.12 11.02
CA ARG A 23 5.48 15.10 11.83
C ARG A 23 6.32 13.91 11.40
N ILE A 24 7.63 14.13 11.25
CA ILE A 24 8.57 13.08 10.86
C ILE A 24 9.77 12.95 11.82
N SER A 25 10.36 11.76 11.86
CA SER A 25 11.62 11.44 12.54
C SER A 25 12.67 10.86 11.58
N PRO A 26 13.98 11.06 11.82
CA PRO A 26 15.03 10.38 11.05
C PRO A 26 15.23 8.91 11.45
N ASP A 27 14.69 8.47 12.58
CA ASP A 27 14.82 7.09 13.06
C ASP A 27 13.78 6.20 12.38
N ILE A 28 14.15 5.57 11.26
CA ILE A 28 13.22 4.81 10.41
C ILE A 28 13.35 3.31 10.67
N PRO A 29 12.31 2.66 11.23
CA PRO A 29 12.27 1.21 11.29
C PRO A 29 12.06 0.61 9.89
N CYS A 30 12.93 -0.30 9.47
CA CYS A 30 12.79 -1.03 8.21
C CYS A 30 11.85 -2.24 8.36
N GLU A 31 10.59 -1.98 8.62
CA GLU A 31 9.57 -3.00 8.81
C GLU A 31 8.39 -2.81 7.86
N GLU A 32 7.70 -3.91 7.55
CA GLU A 32 6.53 -3.86 6.68
C GLU A 32 5.42 -3.01 7.30
N GLY A 33 4.86 -2.12 6.48
CA GLY A 33 3.78 -1.22 6.84
C GLY A 33 4.23 0.08 7.48
N ILE A 34 5.53 0.30 7.76
CA ILE A 34 6.01 1.58 8.29
C ILE A 34 5.78 2.70 7.28
N LEU A 35 5.13 3.79 7.73
CA LEU A 35 4.82 4.93 6.87
C LEU A 35 6.00 5.89 6.78
N VAL A 36 6.41 6.21 5.56
CA VAL A 36 7.53 7.11 5.27
C VAL A 36 7.08 8.27 4.40
N ALA A 37 7.65 9.44 4.66
CA ALA A 37 7.53 10.60 3.80
C ALA A 37 8.72 10.64 2.85
N VAL A 38 8.45 10.84 1.55
CA VAL A 38 9.48 10.88 0.52
C VAL A 38 9.25 12.04 -0.45
N GLU A 39 10.33 12.54 -1.05
CA GLU A 39 10.29 13.51 -2.14
C GLU A 39 10.53 12.80 -3.48
N VAL A 40 9.65 13.03 -4.46
CA VAL A 40 9.79 12.42 -5.80
C VAL A 40 10.87 13.12 -6.62
N LEU A 41 11.80 12.36 -7.20
CA LEU A 41 13.00 12.90 -7.85
C LEU A 41 12.89 13.02 -9.37
N ASN A 42 12.00 12.24 -10.00
CA ASN A 42 11.84 12.17 -11.45
C ASN A 42 10.37 12.32 -11.88
N ASN A 43 10.17 12.66 -13.16
CA ASN A 43 8.87 12.64 -13.82
C ASN A 43 8.81 11.44 -14.77
N LYS A 44 7.60 10.92 -15.01
CA LYS A 44 7.36 9.95 -16.09
C LYS A 44 5.96 10.09 -16.68
N SER A 45 5.80 9.59 -17.90
CA SER A 45 4.56 9.71 -18.70
C SER A 45 3.61 8.53 -18.58
N ARG A 46 4.08 7.38 -18.08
CA ARG A 46 3.29 6.16 -17.87
C ARG A 46 3.38 5.70 -16.43
N TYR A 47 2.31 5.05 -15.95
CA TYR A 47 2.21 4.57 -14.57
C TYR A 47 2.55 5.68 -13.56
N ASN A 48 2.08 6.90 -13.86
CA ASN A 48 2.53 8.16 -13.25
C ASN A 48 1.50 8.74 -12.28
N THR A 49 0.63 7.90 -11.74
CA THR A 49 -0.40 8.30 -10.80
C THR A 49 -0.23 7.58 -9.47
N LEU A 50 -0.83 8.15 -8.44
CA LEU A 50 -0.95 7.58 -7.11
C LEU A 50 -2.43 7.63 -6.71
N GLU A 51 -2.94 6.52 -6.21
CA GLU A 51 -4.25 6.48 -5.57
C GLU A 51 -4.16 7.14 -4.21
N LEU A 52 -4.93 8.21 -4.01
CA LEU A 52 -5.00 8.92 -2.75
C LEU A 52 -5.90 8.16 -1.76
N THR A 53 -5.83 8.53 -0.47
CA THR A 53 -6.77 8.05 0.55
C THR A 53 -8.25 8.28 0.19
N SER A 54 -8.53 9.28 -0.66
CA SER A 54 -9.88 9.52 -1.19
C SER A 54 -10.30 8.58 -2.33
N GLY A 55 -9.47 7.62 -2.75
CA GLY A 55 -9.67 6.78 -3.94
C GLY A 55 -9.35 7.47 -5.27
N ARG A 56 -9.08 8.78 -5.27
CA ARG A 56 -8.77 9.54 -6.49
C ARG A 56 -7.38 9.19 -7.00
N MET A 57 -7.27 8.92 -8.30
CA MET A 57 -5.97 8.84 -8.98
C MET A 57 -5.40 10.24 -9.25
N ALA A 58 -4.31 10.59 -8.58
CA ALA A 58 -3.62 11.87 -8.76
C ALA A 58 -2.30 11.68 -9.50
N GLN A 59 -1.98 12.56 -10.45
CA GLN A 59 -0.67 12.53 -11.12
C GLN A 59 0.46 12.88 -10.15
N VAL A 60 1.52 12.08 -10.19
CA VAL A 60 2.76 12.29 -9.44
C VAL A 60 3.74 13.09 -10.29
N LYS A 61 4.35 14.11 -9.69
CA LYS A 61 5.31 15.01 -10.30
C LYS A 61 6.57 15.08 -9.44
N ARG A 62 7.70 15.37 -10.09
CA ARG A 62 8.97 15.69 -9.43
C ARG A 62 8.75 16.82 -8.42
N GLY A 63 9.30 16.65 -7.22
CA GLY A 63 9.19 17.57 -6.11
C GLY A 63 7.97 17.34 -5.22
N ASP A 64 7.02 16.49 -5.62
CA ASP A 64 5.91 16.10 -4.74
C ASP A 64 6.46 15.43 -3.48
N ILE A 65 5.95 15.85 -2.33
CA ILE A 65 6.14 15.14 -1.06
C ILE A 65 4.98 14.18 -0.85
N ILE A 66 5.29 12.89 -0.77
CA ILE A 66 4.31 11.81 -0.72
C ILE A 66 4.50 10.99 0.55
N VAL A 67 3.39 10.59 1.18
CA VAL A 67 3.39 9.57 2.22
C VAL A 67 2.98 8.22 1.63
N GLY A 68 3.81 7.22 1.85
CA GLY A 68 3.56 5.82 1.50
C GLY A 68 4.07 4.88 2.59
N ALA A 69 4.09 3.58 2.31
CA ALA A 69 4.50 2.56 3.27
C ALA A 69 5.68 1.74 2.75
N LEU A 70 6.64 1.42 3.61
CA LEU A 70 7.62 0.38 3.34
C LEU A 70 6.92 -0.97 3.19
N GLY A 71 7.22 -1.70 2.13
CA GLY A 71 6.60 -2.99 1.91
C GLY A 71 7.28 -3.80 0.81
N HIS A 72 7.09 -5.12 0.90
CA HIS A 72 7.47 -6.03 -0.16
C HIS A 72 6.42 -6.02 -1.27
N ARG A 73 6.86 -6.18 -2.52
CA ARG A 73 5.96 -6.38 -3.64
C ARG A 73 6.49 -7.46 -4.58
N LYS A 74 5.64 -8.45 -4.86
CA LYS A 74 5.90 -9.49 -5.87
C LYS A 74 4.87 -9.36 -6.98
N ALA A 75 5.28 -8.86 -8.15
CA ALA A 75 4.36 -8.59 -9.25
C ALA A 75 4.96 -8.94 -10.62
N LEU A 76 4.18 -9.65 -11.44
CA LEU A 76 4.55 -9.98 -12.83
C LEU A 76 4.31 -8.80 -13.78
N PHE A 77 3.25 -8.02 -13.54
CA PHE A 77 2.80 -6.92 -14.42
C PHE A 77 3.14 -5.52 -13.90
N GLY A 78 4.13 -5.42 -13.00
CA GLY A 78 4.54 -4.16 -12.38
C GLY A 78 5.97 -4.22 -11.89
N TYR A 79 6.24 -3.48 -10.81
CA TYR A 79 7.49 -3.52 -10.07
C TYR A 79 7.45 -4.60 -8.99
N SER A 80 8.52 -5.38 -8.89
CA SER A 80 8.79 -6.17 -7.70
C SER A 80 9.92 -5.52 -6.91
N GLY A 81 9.88 -5.66 -5.60
CA GLY A 81 10.83 -5.05 -4.70
C GLY A 81 10.70 -5.55 -3.27
N HIS A 82 11.67 -5.15 -2.45
CA HIS A 82 11.76 -5.54 -1.06
C HIS A 82 12.04 -4.33 -0.16
N ILE A 83 11.81 -4.52 1.15
CA ILE A 83 12.19 -3.57 2.18
C ILE A 83 13.71 -3.66 2.37
N PRO A 84 14.46 -2.54 2.33
CA PRO A 84 15.90 -2.56 2.59
C PRO A 84 16.20 -2.92 4.04
N GLU A 85 17.36 -3.52 4.31
CA GLU A 85 17.78 -3.87 5.69
C GLU A 85 17.94 -2.63 6.58
N LYS A 86 18.35 -1.50 5.99
CA LYS A 86 18.53 -0.21 6.67
C LYS A 86 18.08 0.90 5.74
N LEU A 87 17.54 1.96 6.33
CA LEU A 87 17.07 3.12 5.60
C LEU A 87 17.35 4.40 6.38
N LEU A 88 18.02 5.34 5.74
CA LEU A 88 18.38 6.63 6.31
C LEU A 88 17.70 7.76 5.54
N VAL A 89 17.52 8.90 6.21
CA VAL A 89 17.09 10.13 5.56
C VAL A 89 18.10 10.52 4.49
N GLY A 90 17.62 10.81 3.29
CA GLY A 90 18.43 11.11 2.11
C GLY A 90 18.64 9.92 1.16
N ASP A 91 18.41 8.69 1.63
CA ASP A 91 18.47 7.51 0.76
C ASP A 91 17.40 7.56 -0.33
N VAL A 92 17.63 6.84 -1.42
CA VAL A 92 16.70 6.76 -2.55
C VAL A 92 16.08 5.37 -2.60
N ILE A 93 14.75 5.33 -2.56
CA ILE A 93 13.92 4.13 -2.74
C ILE A 93 12.94 4.34 -3.89
N GLN A 94 12.20 3.31 -4.27
CA GLN A 94 11.27 3.36 -5.40
C GLN A 94 9.82 3.25 -4.96
N LEU A 95 8.94 3.97 -5.67
CA LEU A 95 7.50 3.76 -5.59
C LEU A 95 7.12 2.50 -6.38
N LEU A 96 6.80 1.42 -5.67
CA LEU A 96 6.60 0.08 -6.21
C LEU A 96 5.18 -0.13 -6.76
N ASN A 97 4.18 0.66 -6.39
CA ASN A 97 2.85 0.57 -7.01
C ASN A 97 2.07 1.88 -6.93
N LEU A 98 0.89 1.91 -7.56
CA LEU A 98 -0.01 3.06 -7.51
C LEU A 98 -0.64 3.30 -6.13
N GLY A 99 -0.59 2.31 -5.22
CA GLY A 99 -1.18 2.40 -3.89
C GLY A 99 -0.26 3.00 -2.82
N GLY A 100 1.01 3.27 -3.14
CA GLY A 100 1.94 3.88 -2.18
C GLY A 100 2.92 2.94 -1.50
N VAL A 101 3.11 1.71 -1.98
CA VAL A 101 4.16 0.82 -1.46
C VAL A 101 5.51 1.25 -1.98
N MET A 102 6.49 1.33 -1.08
CA MET A 102 7.84 1.80 -1.36
C MET A 102 8.88 0.78 -0.88
N GLY A 103 10.00 0.71 -1.58
CA GLY A 103 11.09 -0.21 -1.28
C GLY A 103 12.16 -0.17 -2.36
N ILE A 104 13.13 -1.08 -2.28
CA ILE A 104 14.16 -1.25 -3.31
C ILE A 104 13.55 -2.06 -4.45
N CYS A 105 13.61 -1.52 -5.67
CA CYS A 105 13.09 -2.21 -6.84
C CYS A 105 14.08 -3.27 -7.34
N ASP A 106 13.65 -4.54 -7.34
CA ASP A 106 14.43 -5.68 -7.82
C ASP A 106 14.20 -5.97 -9.30
N SER A 107 12.96 -5.75 -9.76
CA SER A 107 12.58 -6.04 -11.14
C SER A 107 11.48 -5.12 -11.64
N ILE A 108 11.55 -4.86 -12.94
CA ILE A 108 10.68 -3.91 -13.64
C ILE A 108 10.02 -4.63 -14.80
N ASN A 109 8.69 -4.52 -14.88
CA ASN A 109 7.99 -4.84 -16.11
C ASN A 109 8.29 -3.75 -17.17
N PRO A 110 8.86 -4.09 -18.35
CA PRO A 110 9.25 -3.11 -19.37
C PRO A 110 8.10 -2.20 -19.83
N ASN A 111 6.87 -2.69 -19.80
CA ASN A 111 5.70 -1.93 -20.24
C ASN A 111 5.36 -0.75 -19.32
N GLN A 112 5.85 -0.76 -18.07
CA GLN A 112 5.59 0.30 -17.08
C GLN A 112 6.68 1.37 -17.03
N GLY A 113 7.82 1.14 -17.70
CA GLY A 113 9.01 2.00 -17.58
C GLY A 113 9.61 2.00 -16.18
N GLN A 114 10.64 2.81 -15.96
CA GLN A 114 11.30 2.92 -14.66
C GLN A 114 10.32 3.40 -13.56
N PRO A 115 10.47 2.94 -12.31
CA PRO A 115 9.70 3.44 -11.18
C PRO A 115 10.05 4.91 -10.88
N PHE A 116 9.27 5.54 -10.01
CA PHE A 116 9.69 6.81 -9.43
C PHE A 116 10.81 6.57 -8.43
N ASP A 117 11.85 7.38 -8.51
CA ASP A 117 12.86 7.48 -7.46
C ASP A 117 12.39 8.50 -6.42
N CYS A 118 12.52 8.11 -5.16
CA CYS A 118 11.96 8.81 -4.03
C CYS A 118 13.05 8.99 -2.97
N ARG A 119 13.43 10.24 -2.68
CA ARG A 119 14.35 10.55 -1.57
C ARG A 119 13.59 10.46 -0.25
N VAL A 120 14.12 9.68 0.68
CA VAL A 120 13.53 9.52 2.01
C VAL A 120 13.72 10.78 2.84
N LEU A 121 12.62 11.30 3.41
CA LEU A 121 12.64 12.48 4.28
C LEU A 121 12.56 12.10 5.76
N GLY A 122 11.95 10.95 6.07
CA GLY A 122 11.80 10.42 7.43
C GLY A 122 10.60 9.50 7.58
N VAL A 123 10.50 8.87 8.74
CA VAL A 123 9.30 8.11 9.14
C VAL A 123 8.21 9.07 9.58
N VAL A 124 6.97 8.82 9.17
CA VAL A 124 5.80 9.59 9.64
C VAL A 124 5.48 9.16 11.05
N LEU A 125 5.14 10.13 11.91
CA LEU A 125 4.79 9.89 13.30
C LEU A 125 3.30 10.07 13.52
N GLU A 126 2.73 9.22 14.37
CA GLU A 126 1.39 9.34 14.93
C GLU A 126 1.46 9.61 16.44
N PHE A 127 0.39 10.19 16.98
CA PHE A 127 0.27 10.56 18.39
C PHE A 127 -1.02 9.93 18.92
N PRO A 128 -0.97 8.68 19.41
CA PRO A 128 -2.15 7.90 19.74
C PRO A 128 -2.99 8.51 20.86
N TYR A 129 -2.37 9.25 21.79
CA TYR A 129 -3.04 9.87 22.93
C TYR A 129 -3.01 11.39 22.85
N LEU A 130 -4.15 12.02 23.15
CA LEU A 130 -4.27 13.47 23.18
C LEU A 130 -3.33 14.08 24.24
N GLY A 131 -2.47 15.00 23.82
CA GLY A 131 -1.50 15.69 24.69
C GLY A 131 -0.14 15.00 24.79
N GLU A 132 0.03 13.83 24.18
CA GLU A 132 1.33 13.16 24.10
C GLU A 132 2.27 13.90 23.14
N ARG A 133 3.53 14.07 23.55
CA ARG A 133 4.58 14.73 22.74
C ARG A 133 5.59 13.76 22.15
N ILE A 134 5.46 12.47 22.48
CA ILE A 134 6.30 11.40 21.96
C ILE A 134 5.54 10.78 20.79
N GLY A 135 5.98 11.08 19.58
CA GLY A 135 5.41 10.47 18.39
C GLY A 135 5.95 9.06 18.20
N VAL A 136 5.10 8.12 17.83
CA VAL A 136 5.49 6.75 17.45
C VAL A 136 5.47 6.61 15.92
N PRO A 137 6.32 5.77 15.32
CA PRO A 137 6.27 5.48 13.89
C PRO A 137 4.86 5.03 13.46
N ALA A 138 4.26 5.78 12.54
CA ALA A 138 2.95 5.45 11.99
C ALA A 138 3.07 4.19 11.12
N ARG A 139 2.07 3.31 11.21
CA ARG A 139 2.07 2.02 10.53
C ARG A 139 0.72 1.73 9.87
N VAL A 140 0.77 1.07 8.72
CA VAL A 140 -0.40 0.48 8.06
C VAL A 140 -1.02 -0.59 8.95
N GLY A 141 -2.24 -0.35 9.41
CA GLY A 141 -2.93 -1.23 10.34
C GLY A 141 -2.46 -1.01 11.78
N THR A 142 -3.36 -1.24 12.73
CA THR A 142 -3.17 -0.83 14.13
C THR A 142 -2.61 -1.93 15.02
N GLN A 143 -2.56 -3.19 14.57
CA GLN A 143 -2.08 -4.32 15.37
C GLN A 143 -1.42 -5.40 14.51
N THR A 144 -0.27 -5.90 14.94
CA THR A 144 0.23 -7.22 14.56
C THR A 144 -0.75 -8.24 15.13
N GLN A 145 -1.60 -8.83 14.27
CA GLN A 145 -2.46 -9.94 14.70
C GLN A 145 -1.56 -11.06 15.22
N THR A 146 -1.58 -11.25 16.54
CA THR A 146 -0.59 -12.08 17.25
C THR A 146 -1.02 -13.54 17.31
N GLU A 147 -2.27 -13.84 16.95
CA GLU A 147 -2.83 -15.18 17.07
C GLU A 147 -3.39 -15.67 15.74
N SER A 148 -2.84 -16.78 15.25
CA SER A 148 -3.46 -17.58 14.20
C SER A 148 -4.66 -18.32 14.80
N LEU A 149 -5.77 -17.61 14.95
CA LEU A 149 -7.03 -18.24 15.34
C LEU A 149 -7.46 -19.25 14.26
N PRO A 150 -7.93 -20.45 14.65
CA PRO A 150 -8.49 -21.38 13.68
C PRO A 150 -9.68 -20.74 12.96
N LEU A 151 -9.77 -20.96 11.65
CA LEU A 151 -10.89 -20.46 10.85
C LEU A 151 -12.16 -21.23 11.23
N ASP A 152 -13.03 -20.60 12.02
CA ASP A 152 -14.38 -21.10 12.28
C ASP A 152 -15.34 -20.54 11.22
N VAL A 153 -15.82 -21.42 10.36
CA VAL A 153 -16.74 -21.07 9.27
C VAL A 153 -18.20 -21.29 9.66
N GLY A 154 -18.50 -21.74 10.88
CA GLY A 154 -19.89 -21.92 11.37
C GLY A 154 -20.73 -22.86 10.50
N GLY A 155 -20.11 -23.81 9.79
CA GLY A 155 -20.78 -24.70 8.84
C GLY A 155 -21.09 -24.08 7.46
N VAL A 156 -20.68 -22.84 7.20
CA VAL A 156 -20.81 -22.19 5.89
C VAL A 156 -19.80 -22.81 4.91
N PRO A 157 -20.23 -23.32 3.74
CA PRO A 157 -19.31 -23.84 2.73
C PRO A 157 -18.38 -22.75 2.20
N VAL A 158 -17.07 -23.00 2.23
CA VAL A 158 -16.05 -22.09 1.69
C VAL A 158 -15.53 -22.59 0.36
N VAL A 159 -15.56 -21.72 -0.66
CA VAL A 159 -14.98 -21.97 -1.98
C VAL A 159 -13.80 -21.03 -2.20
N ALA A 160 -12.59 -21.59 -2.27
CA ALA A 160 -11.37 -20.82 -2.52
C ALA A 160 -10.99 -20.85 -4.01
N PHE A 161 -10.83 -19.69 -4.63
CA PHE A 161 -10.32 -19.54 -6.00
C PHE A 161 -8.81 -19.27 -5.98
N ALA A 162 -8.01 -20.32 -6.09
CA ALA A 162 -6.56 -20.23 -6.21
C ALA A 162 -6.11 -20.26 -7.68
N GLY A 163 -4.90 -19.78 -7.96
CA GLY A 163 -4.37 -19.74 -9.32
C GLY A 163 -2.87 -19.56 -9.31
N THR A 164 -2.20 -20.09 -10.33
CA THR A 164 -0.73 -20.21 -10.43
C THR A 164 -0.02 -18.89 -10.71
N CYS A 165 -0.71 -17.89 -11.29
CA CYS A 165 -0.12 -16.60 -11.64
C CYS A 165 -1.12 -15.44 -11.53
N MET A 166 -0.63 -14.21 -11.70
CA MET A 166 -1.51 -13.05 -11.92
C MET A 166 -2.26 -13.22 -13.25
N ASP A 167 -3.47 -12.67 -13.32
CA ASP A 167 -4.31 -12.71 -14.53
C ASP A 167 -4.71 -14.13 -15.01
N SER A 168 -4.64 -15.12 -14.11
CA SER A 168 -5.01 -16.52 -14.40
C SER A 168 -6.53 -16.79 -14.44
N GLY A 169 -7.37 -15.76 -14.52
CA GLY A 169 -8.84 -15.90 -14.50
C GLY A 169 -9.49 -16.13 -13.12
N LYS A 170 -8.76 -16.04 -12.00
CA LYS A 170 -9.31 -16.23 -10.63
C LYS A 170 -10.57 -15.37 -10.37
N THR A 171 -10.47 -14.07 -10.60
CA THR A 171 -11.58 -13.14 -10.38
C THR A 171 -12.74 -13.41 -11.33
N ALA A 172 -12.45 -13.73 -12.60
CA ALA A 172 -13.49 -14.06 -13.57
C ALA A 172 -14.27 -15.32 -13.17
N ALA A 173 -13.56 -16.38 -12.74
CA ALA A 173 -14.15 -17.60 -12.22
C ALA A 173 -15.00 -17.34 -10.97
N ALA A 174 -14.47 -16.56 -10.02
CA ALA A 174 -15.20 -16.17 -8.81
C ALA A 174 -16.50 -15.43 -9.17
N CYS A 175 -16.43 -14.42 -10.05
CA CYS A 175 -17.61 -13.67 -10.49
C CYS A 175 -18.66 -14.57 -11.19
N ALA A 176 -18.24 -15.49 -12.05
CA ALA A 176 -19.14 -16.41 -12.73
C ALA A 176 -19.88 -17.35 -11.74
N VAL A 177 -19.15 -17.90 -10.77
CA VAL A 177 -19.71 -18.77 -9.73
C VAL A 177 -20.65 -17.99 -8.80
N ILE A 178 -20.21 -16.83 -8.31
CA ILE A 178 -21.04 -15.95 -7.46
C ILE A 178 -22.34 -15.60 -8.18
N SER A 179 -22.27 -15.16 -9.45
CA SER A 179 -23.45 -14.83 -10.26
C SER A 179 -24.41 -16.02 -10.37
N ARG A 180 -23.90 -17.23 -10.64
CA ARG A 180 -24.75 -18.42 -10.75
C ARG A 180 -25.37 -18.83 -9.41
N PHE A 181 -24.63 -18.76 -8.31
CA PHE A 181 -25.15 -19.07 -6.98
C PHE A 181 -26.24 -18.08 -6.55
N ARG A 182 -26.03 -16.79 -6.79
CA ARG A 182 -27.03 -15.75 -6.55
C ARG A 182 -28.30 -15.98 -7.37
N HIS A 183 -28.18 -16.32 -8.67
CA HIS A 183 -29.34 -16.66 -9.51
C HIS A 183 -30.14 -17.88 -9.00
N ASN A 184 -29.49 -18.81 -8.30
CA ASN A 184 -30.15 -19.97 -7.69
C ASN A 184 -30.65 -19.71 -6.26
N GLY A 185 -30.72 -18.44 -5.83
CA GLY A 185 -31.29 -18.06 -4.53
C GLY A 185 -30.35 -18.25 -3.33
N LEU A 186 -29.05 -18.50 -3.55
CA LEU A 186 -28.08 -18.59 -2.45
C LEU A 186 -27.64 -17.21 -1.96
N THR A 187 -27.42 -17.09 -0.65
CA THR A 187 -26.66 -15.99 -0.06
C THR A 187 -25.17 -16.28 -0.24
N VAL A 188 -24.43 -15.32 -0.80
CA VAL A 188 -23.02 -15.48 -1.12
C VAL A 188 -22.27 -14.26 -0.61
N ASP A 189 -21.37 -14.50 0.34
CA ASP A 189 -20.40 -13.52 0.79
C ASP A 189 -19.07 -13.78 0.08
N ALA A 190 -18.47 -12.72 -0.45
CA ALA A 190 -17.21 -12.81 -1.18
C ALA A 190 -16.23 -11.78 -0.63
N PHE A 191 -15.00 -12.22 -0.41
CA PHE A 191 -13.90 -11.34 -0.03
C PHE A 191 -12.66 -11.68 -0.84
N LYS A 192 -11.81 -10.68 -1.03
CA LYS A 192 -10.54 -10.82 -1.74
C LYS A 192 -9.41 -10.80 -0.71
N SER A 193 -8.79 -11.95 -0.49
CA SER A 193 -7.69 -12.11 0.47
C SER A 193 -6.34 -11.59 -0.03
N THR A 194 -6.25 -11.13 -1.29
CA THR A 194 -4.99 -10.73 -1.92
C THR A 194 -5.08 -9.36 -2.56
N GLY A 195 -4.04 -8.56 -2.40
CA GLY A 195 -3.97 -7.21 -2.93
C GLY A 195 -2.80 -6.47 -2.26
N VAL A 196 -2.20 -5.53 -2.97
CA VAL A 196 -1.08 -4.74 -2.43
C VAL A 196 -1.49 -3.28 -2.50
N ALA A 197 -1.93 -2.75 -1.36
CA ALA A 197 -2.25 -1.34 -1.05
C ALA A 197 -3.28 -0.59 -1.93
N LEU A 198 -3.56 -1.04 -3.15
CA LEU A 198 -4.51 -0.40 -4.04
C LEU A 198 -5.93 -0.76 -3.63
N ARG A 199 -6.73 0.25 -3.28
CA ARG A 199 -8.10 0.12 -2.76
C ARG A 199 -9.15 0.44 -3.80
N ARG A 200 -8.79 0.49 -5.08
CA ARG A 200 -9.70 0.72 -6.21
C ARG A 200 -10.97 -0.14 -6.15
N ASP A 201 -10.87 -1.38 -5.71
CA ASP A 201 -12.04 -2.28 -5.61
C ASP A 201 -13.02 -1.87 -4.48
N ILE A 202 -12.57 -1.09 -3.50
CA ILE A 202 -13.34 -0.66 -2.31
C ILE A 202 -13.75 0.82 -2.39
N LEU A 203 -12.91 1.67 -3.00
CA LEU A 203 -13.09 3.13 -3.03
C LEU A 203 -13.68 3.66 -4.33
N ALA A 204 -13.84 2.81 -5.37
CA ALA A 204 -14.41 3.19 -6.66
C ALA A 204 -15.92 2.98 -6.74
#